data_AF-A0AAD9BX02-F1
#
_entry.id   AF-A0AAD9BX02-F1
#
_cell.length_a   1.000
_cell.length_b   1.000
_cell.length_c   1.000
_cell.angle_alpha   90.00
_cell.angle_beta   90.00
_cell.angle_gamma   90.00
#
_symmetry.space_group_name_H-M   'P 1'
#
loop_
_entity.id
_entity.type
_entity.pdbx_description
1 polymer ?
#
loop_
_entity_poly.entity_id
_entity_poly.type
_entity_poly.pdbx_seq_one_letter_code
_entity_poly.pdbx_strand_id
1 'polypeptide(L)'
;MDYEHKAKAVGDCLMGYKTDESGWKVCKKSNDVVVSWRPSSEFPGNVYKGEGVISGSPEKVWECLKPVPNGIRVKWDNNVKRFELVEQITEHISICRTVTPSAAMGIIAPRDFVDVILIKQYEDGTISSNGA
;
A
#
# COMPACT_ATOMS: atom_id res chain seq x y z
N MET A 1 14.60 16.58 5.38
CA MET A 1 13.83 16.09 4.22
C MET A 1 12.38 16.49 4.48
N ASP A 2 11.66 17.01 3.49
CA ASP A 2 10.25 17.40 3.69
C ASP A 2 9.35 16.17 3.54
N TYR A 3 9.18 15.44 4.64
CA TYR A 3 8.37 14.22 4.69
C TYR A 3 6.89 14.50 4.46
N GLU A 4 6.39 15.66 4.89
CA GLU A 4 5.00 16.03 4.68
C GLU A 4 4.68 16.26 3.22
N HIS A 5 5.52 17.01 2.51
CA HIS A 5 5.35 17.25 1.09
C HIS A 5 5.42 15.94 0.30
N LYS A 6 6.41 15.09 0.58
CA LYS A 6 6.56 13.79 -0.09
C LYS A 6 5.34 12.89 0.16
N ALA A 7 4.90 12.79 1.41
CA ALA A 7 3.73 12.03 1.83
C ALA A 7 2.45 12.47 1.08
N LYS A 8 2.21 13.78 0.98
CA LYS A 8 1.05 14.37 0.29
C LYS A 8 1.11 14.13 -1.22
N ALA A 9 2.26 14.37 -1.86
CA ALA A 9 2.43 14.15 -3.30
C ALA A 9 2.15 12.69 -3.71
N VAL A 10 2.56 11.73 -2.89
CA VAL A 10 2.30 10.31 -3.12
C VAL A 10 0.82 9.96 -2.89
N GLY A 11 0.18 10.59 -1.91
CA GLY A 11 -1.27 10.48 -1.72
C GLY A 11 -2.05 10.93 -2.96
N ASP A 12 -1.66 12.05 -3.56
CA ASP A 12 -2.27 12.55 -4.79
C ASP A 12 -2.02 11.60 -5.98
N CYS A 13 -0.80 11.05 -6.09
CA CYS A 13 -0.46 10.06 -7.11
C CYS A 13 -1.31 8.77 -6.98
N LEU A 14 -1.49 8.27 -5.76
CA LEU A 14 -2.36 7.11 -5.48
C LEU A 14 -3.80 7.38 -5.93
N MET A 15 -4.34 8.57 -5.67
CA MET A 15 -5.68 8.95 -6.12
C MET A 15 -5.76 9.05 -7.64
N GLY A 16 -4.70 9.53 -8.31
CA GLY A 16 -4.58 9.47 -9.76
C GLY A 16 -4.68 8.04 -10.30
N TYR A 17 -3.99 7.07 -9.68
CA TYR A 17 -4.11 5.66 -10.07
C TYR A 17 -5.49 5.04 -9.81
N LYS A 18 -6.23 5.55 -8.81
CA LYS A 18 -7.61 5.10 -8.53
C LYS A 18 -8.56 5.53 -9.64
N THR A 19 -8.46 6.77 -10.11
CA THR A 19 -9.43 7.40 -11.04
C THR A 19 -9.05 7.28 -12.51
N ASP A 20 -7.77 7.15 -12.84
CA ASP A 20 -7.31 6.98 -14.22
C ASP A 20 -7.52 5.54 -14.69
N GLU A 21 -8.40 5.35 -15.66
CA GLU A 21 -8.70 4.05 -16.26
C GLU A 21 -7.78 3.69 -17.45
N SER A 22 -6.88 4.59 -17.84
CA SER A 22 -6.08 4.43 -19.05
C SER A 22 -4.86 3.51 -18.88
N GLY A 23 -4.58 2.72 -19.93
CA GLY A 23 -3.34 1.94 -20.05
C GLY A 23 -3.26 0.68 -19.17
N TRP A 24 -4.26 0.41 -18.33
CA TRP A 24 -4.30 -0.80 -17.49
C TRP A 24 -4.53 -2.06 -18.31
N LYS A 25 -3.68 -3.07 -18.09
CA LYS A 25 -3.78 -4.40 -18.69
C LYS A 25 -4.02 -5.43 -17.60
N VAL A 26 -5.08 -6.22 -17.71
CA VAL A 26 -5.38 -7.28 -16.73
C VAL A 26 -4.32 -8.38 -16.83
N CYS A 27 -3.71 -8.77 -15.71
CA CYS A 27 -2.78 -9.90 -15.63
C CYS A 27 -3.30 -11.07 -14.79
N LYS A 28 -4.26 -10.85 -13.90
CA LYS A 28 -4.89 -11.91 -13.12
C LYS A 28 -6.34 -11.55 -12.81
N LYS A 29 -7.23 -12.53 -12.88
CA LYS A 29 -8.64 -12.39 -12.53
C LYS A 29 -9.12 -13.64 -11.81
N SER A 30 -9.73 -13.45 -10.64
CA SER A 30 -10.50 -14.47 -9.92
C SER A 30 -11.94 -13.98 -9.74
N ASN A 31 -12.75 -14.71 -8.97
CA ASN A 31 -14.11 -14.29 -8.63
C ASN A 31 -14.12 -13.03 -7.75
N ASP A 32 -13.10 -12.87 -6.89
CA ASP A 32 -13.08 -11.84 -5.85
C ASP A 32 -12.16 -10.66 -6.17
N VAL A 33 -11.15 -10.87 -7.03
CA VAL A 33 -10.11 -9.87 -7.31
C VAL A 33 -9.75 -9.80 -8.79
N VAL A 34 -9.54 -8.58 -9.26
CA VAL A 34 -8.92 -8.28 -10.56
C VAL A 34 -7.58 -7.61 -10.29
N VAL A 35 -6.52 -8.08 -10.93
CA VAL A 35 -5.21 -7.45 -10.90
C VAL A 35 -4.86 -6.99 -12.31
N SER A 36 -4.56 -5.70 -12.43
CA SER A 36 -4.09 -5.06 -13.65
C SER A 36 -2.74 -4.40 -13.43
N TRP A 37 -2.07 -4.07 -14.53
CA TRP A 37 -0.78 -3.39 -14.50
C TRP A 37 -0.64 -2.38 -15.64
N ARG A 38 0.26 -1.41 -15.47
CA ARG A 38 0.73 -0.52 -16.53
C ARG A 38 2.19 -0.12 -16.28
N PRO A 39 2.94 0.36 -17.29
CA PRO A 39 4.30 0.86 -17.09
C PRO A 39 4.37 1.96 -16.03
N SER A 40 5.37 1.88 -15.14
CA SER A 40 5.61 2.89 -14.11
C SER A 40 6.30 4.13 -14.68
N SER A 41 5.94 5.31 -14.18
CA SER A 41 6.67 6.57 -14.43
C SER A 41 7.91 6.71 -13.55
N GLU A 42 7.98 5.98 -12.43
CA GLU A 42 8.97 6.21 -11.37
C GLU A 42 10.25 5.37 -11.55
N PHE A 43 10.15 4.23 -12.21
CA PHE A 43 11.28 3.30 -12.39
C PHE A 43 11.00 2.37 -13.58
N PRO A 44 12.03 1.67 -14.14
CA PRO A 44 11.86 0.76 -15.28
C PRO A 44 11.15 -0.55 -14.85
N GLY A 45 9.87 -0.46 -14.54
CA GLY A 45 9.01 -1.55 -14.14
C GLY A 45 7.53 -1.19 -14.29
N ASN A 46 6.68 -1.78 -13.46
CA ASN A 46 5.22 -1.65 -13.59
C ASN A 46 4.60 -1.16 -12.27
N VAL A 47 3.50 -0.43 -12.40
CA VAL A 47 2.53 -0.24 -11.31
C VAL A 47 1.47 -1.33 -11.44
N TYR A 48 1.09 -1.93 -10.31
CA TYR A 48 0.04 -2.95 -10.24
C TYR A 48 -1.15 -2.40 -9.45
N LYS A 49 -2.37 -2.63 -9.95
CA LYS A 49 -3.64 -2.26 -9.31
C LYS A 49 -4.43 -3.53 -9.01
N GLY A 50 -4.80 -3.72 -7.75
CA GLY A 50 -5.68 -4.81 -7.30
C GLY A 50 -7.03 -4.26 -6.86
N GLU A 51 -8.12 -4.78 -7.42
CA GLU A 51 -9.48 -4.33 -7.16
C GLU A 51 -10.35 -5.52 -6.76
N GLY A 52 -11.10 -5.38 -5.66
CA GLY A 52 -11.99 -6.42 -5.16
C GLY A 52 -12.97 -5.85 -4.12
N VAL A 53 -14.09 -6.54 -3.93
CA VAL A 53 -15.13 -6.15 -2.95
C VAL A 53 -15.00 -7.04 -1.72
N ILE A 54 -14.90 -6.43 -0.55
CA ILE A 54 -14.85 -7.12 0.73
C ILE A 54 -16.18 -6.91 1.45
N SER A 55 -16.82 -8.00 1.88
CA SER A 55 -18.03 -7.95 2.70
C SER A 55 -17.71 -7.48 4.12
N GLY A 56 -17.62 -6.16 4.31
CA GLY A 56 -17.35 -5.51 5.59
C GLY A 56 -17.50 -3.99 5.49
N SER A 57 -17.64 -3.31 6.62
CA SER A 57 -17.60 -1.85 6.61
C SER A 57 -16.17 -1.37 6.34
N PRO A 58 -15.99 -0.18 5.71
CA PRO A 58 -14.66 0.36 5.44
C PRO A 58 -13.75 0.41 6.66
N GLU A 59 -14.29 0.69 7.85
CA GLU A 59 -13.55 0.78 9.11
C GLU A 59 -13.01 -0.60 9.53
N LYS A 60 -13.83 -1.65 9.43
CA LYS A 60 -13.40 -3.01 9.78
C LYS A 60 -12.32 -3.52 8.83
N VAL A 61 -12.45 -3.22 7.54
CA VAL A 61 -11.43 -3.55 6.53
C VAL A 61 -10.16 -2.75 6.80
N TRP A 62 -10.29 -1.47 7.14
CA TRP A 62 -9.17 -0.59 7.44
C TRP A 62 -8.34 -1.07 8.63
N GLU A 63 -8.97 -1.55 9.72
CA GLU A 63 -8.24 -2.10 10.86
C GLU A 63 -7.32 -3.28 10.49
N CYS A 64 -7.66 -4.04 9.44
CA CYS A 64 -6.80 -5.11 8.92
C CYS A 64 -5.58 -4.57 8.13
N LEU A 65 -5.68 -3.37 7.56
CA LEU A 65 -4.68 -2.76 6.67
C LEU A 65 -3.81 -1.71 7.36
N LYS A 66 -4.30 -1.13 8.46
CA LYS A 66 -3.72 0.02 9.15
C LYS A 66 -2.21 -0.19 9.41
N PRO A 67 -1.35 0.74 8.96
CA PRO A 67 0.10 0.58 9.02
C PRO A 67 0.66 0.92 10.41
N VAL A 68 0.37 0.06 11.40
CA VAL A 68 0.83 0.23 12.79
C VAL A 68 1.65 -0.98 13.26
N PRO A 69 2.69 -0.77 14.09
CA PRO A 69 3.45 -1.86 14.71
C PRO A 69 2.53 -2.77 15.52
N ASN A 70 2.79 -4.08 15.47
CA ASN A 70 1.98 -5.11 16.16
C ASN A 70 0.48 -5.10 15.80
N GLY A 71 0.10 -4.41 14.71
CA GLY A 71 -1.25 -4.39 14.17
C GLY A 71 -1.70 -5.71 13.57
N ILE A 72 -2.94 -5.74 13.09
CA ILE A 72 -3.55 -6.93 12.49
C ILE A 72 -2.80 -7.36 11.22
N ARG A 73 -2.24 -6.41 10.45
CA ARG A 73 -1.54 -6.69 9.18
C ARG A 73 -0.47 -7.77 9.30
N VAL A 74 0.39 -7.70 10.33
CA VAL A 74 1.48 -8.68 10.53
C VAL A 74 0.95 -10.09 10.85
N LYS A 75 -0.30 -10.21 11.32
CA LYS A 75 -0.89 -11.51 11.68
C LYS A 75 -1.44 -12.28 10.48
N TRP A 76 -1.92 -11.61 9.44
CA TRP A 76 -2.58 -12.27 8.30
C TRP A 76 -1.83 -12.10 6.97
N ASP A 77 -1.06 -11.02 6.81
CA ASP A 77 -0.33 -10.77 5.57
C ASP A 77 0.95 -11.60 5.54
N ASN A 78 0.90 -12.74 4.84
CA ASN A 78 2.06 -13.62 4.67
C ASN A 78 3.24 -12.95 3.93
N ASN A 79 3.05 -11.77 3.34
CA ASN A 79 4.14 -10.99 2.73
C ASN A 79 4.78 -10.00 3.70
N VAL A 80 4.29 -9.86 4.92
CA VAL A 80 4.84 -8.98 5.95
C VAL A 80 5.37 -9.80 7.12
N LYS A 81 6.69 -9.94 7.20
CA LYS A 81 7.37 -10.62 8.29
C LYS A 81 7.49 -9.73 9.54
N ARG A 82 7.78 -8.44 9.35
CA ARG A 82 7.87 -7.43 10.43
C ARG A 82 7.38 -6.09 9.92
N PHE A 83 6.80 -5.32 10.84
CA PHE A 83 6.39 -3.94 10.60
C PHE A 83 6.76 -3.12 11.83
N GLU A 84 7.65 -2.14 11.66
CA GLU A 84 8.28 -1.38 12.74
C GLU A 84 8.10 0.11 12.50
N LEU A 85 7.72 0.88 13.52
CA LEU A 85 7.71 2.34 13.46
C LEU A 85 9.15 2.82 13.67
N VAL A 86 9.65 3.59 12.71
CA VAL A 86 10.98 4.22 12.79
C VAL A 86 10.85 5.60 13.40
N GLU A 87 9.91 6.41 12.92
CA GLU A 87 9.68 7.78 13.40
C GLU A 87 8.22 8.19 13.20
N GLN A 88 7.64 8.91 14.17
CA GLN A 88 6.34 9.55 14.01
C GLN A 88 6.55 11.02 13.62
N ILE A 89 6.06 11.43 12.44
CA ILE A 89 6.23 12.81 11.94
C ILE A 89 5.05 13.68 12.37
N THR A 90 3.82 13.22 12.13
CA THR A 90 2.56 13.85 12.56
C THR A 90 1.57 12.77 12.99
N GLU A 91 0.36 13.11 13.42
CA GLU A 91 -0.68 12.10 13.71
C GLU A 91 -0.98 11.15 12.52
N HIS A 92 -0.80 11.65 11.30
CA HIS A 92 -1.16 10.92 10.07
C HIS A 92 0.05 10.52 9.23
N ILE A 93 1.26 10.98 9.59
CA ILE A 93 2.48 10.72 8.83
C ILE A 93 3.50 10.04 9.72
N SER A 94 4.03 8.91 9.26
CA SER A 94 5.02 8.11 9.97
C SER A 94 6.06 7.56 9.00
N ILE A 95 7.25 7.27 9.50
CA ILE A 95 8.26 6.48 8.78
C ILE A 95 8.22 5.08 9.36
N CYS A 96 7.96 4.09 8.51
CA CYS A 96 7.85 2.71 8.93
C CYS A 96 8.79 1.82 8.12
N ARG A 97 9.28 0.78 8.78
CA ARG A 97 10.09 -0.26 8.18
C ARG A 97 9.27 -1.53 8.01
N THR A 98 9.25 -2.08 6.81
CA THR A 98 8.55 -3.33 6.47
C THR A 98 9.54 -4.37 5.97
N VAL A 99 9.62 -5.51 6.66
CA VAL A 99 10.43 -6.65 6.23
C VAL A 99 9.53 -7.68 5.56
N THR A 100 9.85 -8.09 4.34
CA THR A 100 9.15 -9.14 3.60
C THR A 100 9.94 -10.45 3.64
N PRO A 101 9.28 -11.62 3.67
CA PRO A 101 9.97 -12.91 3.55
C PRO A 101 10.44 -13.15 2.11
N SER A 102 11.10 -14.29 1.88
CA SER A 102 11.40 -14.74 0.52
C SER A 102 10.13 -15.03 -0.26
N ALA A 103 10.12 -14.72 -1.55
CA ALA A 103 9.00 -14.97 -2.46
C ALA A 103 9.41 -15.84 -3.66
N ALA A 104 8.42 -16.26 -4.46
CA ALA A 104 8.61 -17.04 -5.68
C ALA A 104 9.52 -18.27 -5.48
N MET A 105 9.15 -19.15 -4.53
CA MET A 105 9.93 -20.36 -4.21
C MET A 105 11.40 -20.09 -3.85
N GLY A 106 11.69 -18.93 -3.25
CA GLY A 106 13.03 -18.54 -2.83
C GLY A 106 13.86 -17.83 -3.90
N ILE A 107 13.33 -17.64 -5.11
CA ILE A 107 14.00 -16.89 -6.18
C ILE A 107 14.16 -15.42 -5.78
N ILE A 108 13.16 -14.85 -5.11
CA ILE A 108 13.23 -13.48 -4.59
C ILE A 108 13.62 -13.58 -3.11
N ALA A 109 14.84 -13.18 -2.80
CA ALA A 109 15.32 -13.10 -1.43
C ALA A 109 14.51 -12.05 -0.61
N PRO A 110 14.47 -12.18 0.73
CA PRO A 110 13.82 -11.19 1.61
C PRO A 110 14.21 -9.75 1.28
N ARG A 111 13.27 -8.82 1.49
CA ARG A 111 13.47 -7.38 1.27
C ARG A 111 13.05 -6.59 2.49
N ASP A 112 13.53 -5.37 2.52
CA ASP A 112 13.26 -4.40 3.57
C ASP A 112 12.96 -3.06 2.91
N PHE A 113 11.91 -2.41 3.38
CA PHE A 113 11.40 -1.15 2.83
C PHE A 113 11.28 -0.15 3.98
N VAL A 114 11.76 1.07 3.78
CA VAL A 114 11.59 2.18 4.72
C VAL A 114 10.78 3.24 4.01
N ASP A 115 9.50 3.33 4.36
CA ASP A 115 8.52 4.14 3.66
C ASP A 115 8.06 5.30 4.53
N VAL A 116 7.91 6.48 3.91
CA VAL A 116 7.15 7.58 4.50
C VAL A 116 5.67 7.33 4.22
N ILE A 117 4.91 7.06 5.27
CA ILE A 117 3.52 6.65 5.19
C ILE A 117 2.59 7.79 5.58
N LEU A 118 1.60 8.07 4.72
CA LEU A 118 0.46 8.94 5.03
C LEU A 118 -0.80 8.10 5.20
N ILE A 119 -1.58 8.38 6.24
CA ILE A 119 -2.97 7.91 6.38
C ILE A 119 -3.90 9.09 6.08
N LYS A 120 -4.89 8.89 5.21
CA LYS A 120 -5.86 9.93 4.87
C LYS A 120 -7.26 9.35 4.70
N GLN A 121 -8.24 10.01 5.33
CA GLN A 121 -9.66 9.80 5.09
C GLN A 121 -10.19 10.94 4.22
N TYR A 122 -10.99 10.61 3.22
CA TYR A 122 -11.57 11.56 2.27
C TYR A 122 -13.04 11.82 2.60
N GLU A 123 -13.59 12.90 2.04
CA GLU A 123 -14.98 13.31 2.26
C GLU A 123 -16.00 12.25 1.80
N ASP A 124 -15.64 11.45 0.79
CA ASP A 124 -16.47 10.35 0.27
C ASP A 124 -16.43 9.09 1.17
N GLY A 125 -15.72 9.14 2.30
CA GLY A 125 -15.54 8.03 3.22
C GLY A 125 -14.40 7.07 2.83
N THR A 126 -13.70 7.30 1.71
CA THR A 126 -12.51 6.52 1.35
C THR A 126 -11.44 6.68 2.45
N ILE A 127 -10.80 5.58 2.83
CA ILE A 127 -9.61 5.59 3.71
C ILE A 127 -8.43 5.02 2.90
N SER A 128 -7.28 5.68 2.99
CA SER A 128 -6.05 5.26 2.30
C SER A 128 -4.84 5.29 3.22
N SER A 129 -3.88 4.40 2.95
CA SER A 129 -2.47 4.64 3.27
C SER A 129 -1.63 4.55 2.01
N ASN A 130 -0.59 5.37 1.92
CA ASN A 130 0.44 5.28 0.88
C ASN A 130 1.83 5.24 1.52
N GLY A 131 2.83 4.69 0.81
CA GLY A 131 4.24 4.66 1.23
C GLY A 131 5.16 5.09 0.08
N ALA A 132 6.28 5.75 0.39
CA ALA A 132 7.26 6.22 -0.59
C ALA A 132 8.68 6.39 -0.06
#